data_AF-A0AAD7BVV0-F1
#
_entry.id   AF-A0AAD7BVV0-F1
#
_cell.length_a   1.000
_cell.length_b   1.000
_cell.length_c   1.000
_cell.angle_alpha   90.00
_cell.angle_beta   90.00
_cell.angle_gamma   90.00
#
_symmetry.space_group_name_H-M   'P 1'
#
loop_
_entity.id
_entity.type
_entity.pdbx_description
1 polymer ?
#
loop_
_entity_poly.entity_id
_entity_poly.type
_entity_poly.pdbx_seq_one_letter_code
_entity_poly.pdbx_strand_id
1 'polypeptide(L)'
;MSQAPPSEPWLERSRLDGQMLNSFVYGIFAILSVQAAIALHEGRKSARVKLDRWVARGLTLYIVVTFILGSIGYGANARYTEDIWINFRHGDWDPADLITNEFAYWYNRLAIDSYENYIMVWIMDLLLLYRCAAIWSFNIFVMGSMGCAYLAIVGAPVHGRDAENHTIFFKSNFQLGFLALSCAYNLLFTTLVTARLLIARNQITLLLGAGHAKPYASLTATLVESASLYFVFDLLFVITFALHSKIQNLILLENCFIQAIAQLLIILRVAKGKQLNSTIMS
;
A
#
# COMPACT_ATOMS: atom_id res chain seq x y z
N MET A 1 -46.56 -1.86 -3.48
CA MET A 1 -45.56 -2.86 -3.91
C MET A 1 -44.61 -2.16 -4.87
N SER A 2 -43.60 -1.49 -4.31
CA SER A 2 -42.51 -0.92 -5.10
C SER A 2 -41.68 -2.11 -5.61
N GLN A 3 -41.59 -2.28 -6.92
CA GLN A 3 -40.69 -3.29 -7.50
C GLN A 3 -39.27 -2.94 -7.06
N ALA A 4 -38.67 -3.81 -6.26
CA ALA A 4 -37.25 -3.73 -5.96
C ALA A 4 -36.49 -3.75 -7.31
N PRO A 5 -35.45 -2.89 -7.48
CA PRO A 5 -34.61 -2.97 -8.66
C PRO A 5 -34.06 -4.40 -8.77
N PRO A 6 -33.86 -4.94 -9.99
CA PRO A 6 -33.39 -6.31 -10.15
C PRO A 6 -32.06 -6.45 -9.41
N SER A 7 -32.02 -7.36 -8.44
CA SER A 7 -30.80 -7.85 -7.79
C SER A 7 -29.72 -7.96 -8.86
N GLU A 8 -28.58 -7.28 -8.71
CA GLU A 8 -27.46 -7.44 -9.64
C GLU A 8 -26.57 -8.58 -9.13
N PRO A 9 -26.83 -9.85 -9.51
CA PRO A 9 -26.06 -11.00 -9.00
C PRO A 9 -24.57 -10.89 -9.32
N TRP A 10 -24.20 -10.09 -10.31
CA TRP A 10 -22.82 -9.80 -10.62
C TRP A 10 -22.14 -9.03 -9.49
N LEU A 11 -22.75 -7.95 -8.99
CA LEU A 11 -22.18 -7.08 -7.96
C LEU A 11 -21.91 -7.87 -6.68
N GLU A 12 -22.90 -8.65 -6.28
CA GLU A 12 -22.86 -9.56 -5.15
C GLU A 12 -21.74 -10.61 -5.27
N ARG A 13 -21.66 -11.30 -6.41
CA ARG A 13 -20.61 -12.29 -6.68
C ARG A 13 -19.22 -11.68 -6.66
N SER A 14 -19.05 -10.53 -7.32
CA SER A 14 -17.76 -9.85 -7.38
C SER A 14 -17.26 -9.40 -6.02
N ARG A 15 -18.16 -8.95 -5.14
CA ARG A 15 -17.79 -8.53 -3.79
C ARG A 15 -17.34 -9.72 -2.96
N LEU A 16 -18.05 -10.85 -3.08
CA LEU A 16 -17.68 -12.08 -2.40
C LEU A 16 -16.34 -12.64 -2.91
N ASP A 17 -16.16 -12.70 -4.23
CA ASP A 17 -14.92 -13.15 -4.87
C ASP A 17 -13.75 -12.23 -4.50
N GLY A 18 -13.97 -10.92 -4.44
CA GLY A 18 -12.99 -9.94 -3.98
C GLY A 18 -12.58 -10.14 -2.52
N GLN A 19 -13.52 -10.47 -1.63
CA GLN A 19 -13.19 -10.79 -0.25
C GLN A 19 -12.40 -12.10 -0.11
N MET A 20 -12.69 -13.11 -0.94
CA MET A 20 -11.89 -14.34 -0.99
C MET A 20 -10.45 -14.08 -1.43
N LEU A 21 -10.28 -13.27 -2.48
CA LEU A 21 -8.96 -12.91 -2.98
C LEU A 21 -8.20 -12.02 -1.97
N ASN A 22 -8.88 -11.07 -1.34
CA ASN A 22 -8.34 -10.27 -0.22
C ASN A 22 -7.82 -11.14 0.94
N SER A 23 -8.52 -12.23 1.26
CA SER A 23 -8.10 -13.19 2.30
C SER A 23 -6.74 -13.84 1.95
N PHE A 24 -6.55 -14.20 0.69
CA PHE A 24 -5.29 -14.76 0.19
C PHE A 24 -4.16 -13.73 0.24
N VAL A 25 -4.42 -12.50 -0.22
CA VAL A 25 -3.45 -11.41 -0.21
C VAL A 25 -3.03 -11.03 1.22
N TYR A 26 -3.99 -10.95 2.16
CA TYR A 26 -3.70 -10.74 3.58
C TYR A 26 -2.81 -11.85 4.15
N GLY A 27 -3.04 -13.12 3.77
CA GLY A 27 -2.16 -14.23 4.16
C GLY A 27 -0.71 -14.04 3.72
N ILE A 28 -0.49 -13.62 2.47
CA ILE A 28 0.85 -13.28 1.95
C ILE A 28 1.46 -12.13 2.76
N PHE A 29 0.68 -11.06 2.99
CA PHE A 29 1.10 -9.91 3.78
C PHE A 29 1.53 -10.30 5.20
N ALA A 30 0.78 -11.18 5.86
CA ALA A 30 1.10 -11.68 7.19
C ALA A 30 2.42 -12.47 7.22
N ILE A 31 2.61 -13.39 6.27
CA ILE A 31 3.84 -14.19 6.16
C ILE A 31 5.04 -13.27 5.92
N LEU A 32 4.93 -12.31 5.00
CA LEU A 32 6.01 -11.37 4.70
C LEU A 32 6.33 -10.44 5.87
N SER A 33 5.32 -10.02 6.64
CA SER A 33 5.51 -9.22 7.86
C SER A 33 6.34 -9.98 8.88
N VAL A 34 6.05 -11.26 9.10
CA VAL A 34 6.81 -12.14 10.00
C VAL A 34 8.24 -12.35 9.48
N GLN A 35 8.41 -12.65 8.18
CA GLN A 35 9.74 -12.82 7.59
C GLN A 35 10.59 -11.54 7.68
N ALA A 36 9.99 -10.37 7.46
CA ALA A 36 10.67 -9.09 7.58
C ALA A 36 11.08 -8.81 9.03
N ALA A 37 10.23 -9.13 10.00
CA ALA A 37 10.55 -9.00 11.43
C ALA A 37 11.72 -9.91 11.84
N ILE A 38 11.73 -11.17 11.40
CA ILE A 38 12.81 -12.13 11.67
C ILE A 38 14.13 -11.64 11.06
N ALA A 39 14.13 -11.29 9.77
CA ALA A 39 15.33 -10.83 9.07
C ALA A 39 15.94 -9.58 9.72
N LEU A 40 15.09 -8.66 10.20
CA LEU A 40 15.52 -7.44 10.88
C LEU A 40 16.07 -7.73 12.28
N HIS A 41 15.50 -8.70 13.00
CA HIS A 41 15.98 -9.15 14.30
C HIS A 41 17.32 -9.89 14.20
N GLU A 42 17.50 -10.76 13.19
CA GLU A 42 18.79 -11.43 12.92
C GLU A 42 19.86 -10.42 12.51
N GLY A 43 19.50 -9.44 11.67
CA GLY A 43 20.38 -8.34 11.28
C GLY A 43 20.88 -7.50 12.47
N ARG A 44 20.12 -7.42 13.58
CA ARG A 44 20.59 -6.77 14.82
C ARG A 44 21.63 -7.57 15.59
N LYS A 45 21.57 -8.90 15.56
CA LYS A 45 22.47 -9.77 16.33
C LYS A 45 23.83 -9.92 15.66
N SER A 46 23.92 -9.70 14.36
CA SER A 46 25.19 -9.77 13.63
C SER A 46 26.04 -8.51 13.87
N ALA A 47 27.15 -8.64 14.59
CA ALA A 47 28.10 -7.55 14.88
C ALA A 47 28.69 -6.85 13.63
N ARG A 48 28.56 -7.47 12.44
CA ARG A 48 29.05 -6.95 11.16
C ARG A 48 28.04 -6.10 10.40
N VAL A 49 26.75 -6.18 10.72
CA VAL A 49 25.70 -5.37 10.08
C VAL A 49 25.40 -4.17 10.97
N LYS A 50 26.16 -3.08 10.81
CA LYS A 50 25.81 -1.78 11.42
C LYS A 50 24.63 -1.14 10.68
N LEU A 51 23.45 -1.75 10.74
CA LEU A 51 22.23 -0.99 10.54
C LEU A 51 22.07 -0.13 11.80
N ASP A 52 21.93 1.18 11.64
CA ASP A 52 21.76 2.07 12.79
C ASP A 52 20.61 1.54 13.66
N ARG A 53 20.88 1.36 14.96
CA ARG A 53 19.98 0.68 15.90
C ARG A 53 18.61 1.37 15.93
N TRP A 54 18.61 2.68 15.72
CA TRP A 54 17.42 3.52 15.62
C TRP A 54 16.60 3.25 14.36
N VAL A 55 17.25 3.13 13.20
CA VAL A 55 16.58 2.77 11.93
C VAL A 55 15.98 1.38 12.02
N ALA A 56 16.70 0.41 12.59
CA ALA A 56 16.18 -0.93 12.82
C ALA A 56 14.94 -0.90 13.73
N ARG A 57 14.93 -0.07 14.79
CA ARG A 57 13.78 0.08 15.71
C ARG A 57 12.60 0.72 15.01
N GLY A 58 12.81 1.79 14.25
CA GLY A 58 11.78 2.43 13.45
C GLY A 58 11.13 1.46 12.45
N LEU A 59 11.93 0.67 11.73
CA LEU A 59 11.42 -0.33 10.78
C LEU A 59 10.67 -1.48 11.49
N THR A 60 11.11 -1.91 12.66
CA THR A 60 10.38 -2.93 13.44
C THR A 60 9.02 -2.39 13.88
N LEU A 61 9.01 -1.16 14.43
CA LEU A 61 7.78 -0.49 14.85
C LEU A 61 6.82 -0.33 13.68
N TYR A 62 7.32 0.11 12.53
CA TYR A 62 6.55 0.22 11.29
C TYR A 62 5.89 -1.11 10.92
N ILE A 63 6.64 -2.23 10.89
CA ILE A 63 6.08 -3.55 10.55
C ILE A 63 4.98 -3.95 11.54
N VAL A 64 5.18 -3.71 12.84
CA VAL A 64 4.18 -4.07 13.86
C VAL A 64 2.91 -3.22 13.73
N VAL A 65 3.06 -1.91 13.54
CA VAL A 65 1.94 -0.99 13.36
C VAL A 65 1.17 -1.35 12.09
N THR A 66 1.84 -1.55 10.95
CA THR A 66 1.18 -1.92 9.71
C THR A 66 0.60 -3.34 9.73
N PHE A 67 1.13 -4.24 10.55
CA PHE A 67 0.51 -5.54 10.74
C PHE A 67 -0.79 -5.43 11.56
N ILE A 68 -0.80 -4.63 12.63
CA ILE A 68 -1.97 -4.45 13.51
C ILE A 68 -3.12 -3.78 12.76
N LEU A 69 -2.90 -2.60 12.17
CA LEU A 69 -3.98 -1.92 11.44
C LEU A 69 -4.46 -2.76 10.23
N GLY A 70 -3.57 -3.54 9.59
CA GLY A 70 -3.96 -4.37 8.45
C GLY A 70 -4.86 -5.54 8.88
N SER A 71 -4.60 -6.08 10.07
CA SER A 71 -5.39 -7.16 10.66
C SER A 71 -6.76 -6.69 11.14
N ILE A 72 -6.85 -5.48 11.71
CA ILE A 72 -8.11 -4.88 12.12
C ILE A 72 -8.96 -4.58 10.87
N GLY A 73 -8.36 -3.97 9.84
CA GLY A 73 -9.06 -3.62 8.60
C GLY A 73 -9.59 -4.85 7.85
N TYR A 74 -8.80 -5.92 7.81
CA TYR A 74 -9.25 -7.21 7.27
C TYR A 74 -10.37 -7.84 8.13
N GLY A 75 -10.19 -7.88 9.45
CA GLY A 75 -11.17 -8.48 10.37
C GLY A 75 -12.52 -7.77 10.32
N ALA A 76 -12.52 -6.44 10.22
CA ALA A 76 -13.73 -5.67 10.12
C ALA A 76 -14.41 -5.81 8.74
N ASN A 77 -13.65 -5.96 7.64
CA ASN A 77 -14.20 -6.34 6.32
C ASN A 77 -14.81 -7.75 6.32
N ALA A 78 -14.16 -8.70 6.98
CA ALA A 78 -14.68 -10.06 7.11
C ALA A 78 -16.01 -10.06 7.87
N ARG A 79 -16.08 -9.30 8.97
CA ARG A 79 -17.32 -9.15 9.74
C ARG A 79 -18.44 -8.50 8.92
N TYR A 80 -18.12 -7.48 8.13
CA TYR A 80 -19.09 -6.86 7.23
C TYR A 80 -19.62 -7.83 6.18
N THR A 81 -18.74 -8.67 5.64
CA THR A 81 -19.12 -9.71 4.68
C THR A 81 -20.08 -10.74 5.31
N GLU A 82 -19.84 -11.13 6.56
CA GLU A 82 -20.78 -11.98 7.32
C GLU A 82 -22.12 -11.28 7.53
N ASP A 83 -22.12 -9.98 7.84
CA ASP A 83 -23.34 -9.23 8.07
C ASP A 83 -24.22 -9.18 6.80
N ILE A 84 -23.62 -8.95 5.62
CA ILE A 84 -24.34 -8.97 4.33
C ILE A 84 -24.99 -10.34 4.09
N TRP A 85 -24.24 -11.43 4.26
CA TRP A 85 -24.66 -12.76 3.80
C TRP A 85 -25.40 -13.61 4.83
N ILE A 86 -25.21 -13.33 6.13
CA ILE A 86 -25.77 -14.12 7.22
C ILE A 86 -26.78 -13.30 8.01
N ASN A 87 -26.38 -12.14 8.56
CA ASN A 87 -27.20 -11.42 9.53
C ASN A 87 -28.33 -10.60 8.89
N PHE A 88 -28.12 -10.05 7.70
CA PHE A 88 -29.14 -9.29 6.96
C PHE A 88 -29.88 -10.11 5.90
N ARG A 89 -29.61 -11.42 5.81
CA ARG A 89 -30.22 -12.33 4.83
C ARG A 89 -31.76 -12.38 4.87
N HIS A 90 -32.36 -12.07 6.02
CA HIS A 90 -33.80 -12.13 6.25
C HIS A 90 -34.43 -10.77 6.59
N GLY A 91 -33.67 -9.68 6.49
CA GLY A 91 -34.20 -8.33 6.71
C GLY A 91 -34.89 -7.79 5.45
N ASP A 92 -35.61 -6.66 5.60
CA ASP A 92 -36.26 -5.93 4.48
C ASP A 92 -35.26 -5.30 3.48
N TRP A 93 -33.98 -5.66 3.53
CA TRP A 93 -32.88 -5.02 2.80
C TRP A 93 -32.30 -5.96 1.74
N ASP A 94 -32.11 -5.45 0.52
CA ASP A 94 -31.45 -6.20 -0.56
C ASP A 94 -29.92 -6.20 -0.35
N PRO A 95 -29.20 -7.32 -0.57
CA PRO A 95 -27.74 -7.35 -0.46
C PRO A 95 -27.06 -6.33 -1.39
N ALA A 96 -27.63 -6.06 -2.57
CA ALA A 96 -27.15 -5.00 -3.46
C ALA A 96 -27.29 -3.60 -2.84
N ASP A 97 -28.33 -3.34 -2.05
CA ASP A 97 -28.51 -2.08 -1.32
C ASP A 97 -27.52 -1.95 -0.16
N LEU A 98 -27.13 -3.05 0.48
CA LEU A 98 -26.09 -3.08 1.52
C LEU A 98 -24.68 -2.93 0.93
N ILE A 99 -24.43 -3.46 -0.27
CA ILE A 99 -23.15 -3.28 -0.96
C ILE A 99 -23.01 -1.85 -1.49
N THR A 100 -24.09 -1.26 -2.03
CA THR A 100 -24.07 0.14 -2.50
C THR A 100 -24.08 1.15 -1.37
N ASN A 101 -24.72 0.85 -0.24
CA ASN A 101 -24.67 1.64 0.99
C ASN A 101 -23.66 1.10 2.01
N GLU A 102 -22.60 0.45 1.54
CA GLU A 102 -21.63 -0.20 2.42
C GLU A 102 -21.03 0.75 3.46
N PHE A 103 -20.92 2.03 3.11
CA PHE A 103 -20.39 3.07 3.96
C PHE A 103 -21.40 3.70 4.92
N ALA A 104 -22.69 3.33 4.91
CA ALA A 104 -23.70 3.85 5.84
C ALA A 104 -23.48 3.35 7.28
N TYR A 105 -22.89 2.16 7.42
CA TYR A 105 -22.64 1.54 8.72
C TYR A 105 -21.28 1.95 9.29
N TRP A 106 -21.27 2.37 10.56
CA TRP A 106 -20.09 2.94 11.21
C TRP A 106 -18.90 1.98 11.31
N TYR A 107 -19.17 0.68 11.52
CA TYR A 107 -18.16 -0.37 11.62
C TYR A 107 -17.50 -0.64 10.26
N ASN A 108 -18.28 -0.67 9.19
CA ASN A 108 -17.75 -0.87 7.84
C ASN A 108 -17.04 0.39 7.30
N ARG A 109 -17.53 1.58 7.68
CA ARG A 109 -16.88 2.85 7.40
C ARG A 109 -15.49 2.96 8.05
N LEU A 110 -15.33 2.42 9.26
CA LEU A 110 -14.02 2.32 9.92
C LEU A 110 -13.09 1.32 9.21
N ALA A 111 -13.65 0.21 8.73
CA ALA A 111 -12.92 -0.91 8.12
C ALA A 111 -12.40 -0.65 6.70
N ILE A 112 -13.28 -0.14 5.82
CA ILE A 112 -12.98 -0.04 4.38
C ILE A 112 -12.36 1.32 4.04
N ASP A 113 -12.90 2.42 4.57
CA ASP A 113 -12.85 3.68 3.80
C ASP A 113 -12.47 4.96 4.54
N SER A 114 -12.22 4.98 5.86
CA SER A 114 -12.13 6.31 6.50
C SER A 114 -11.05 6.53 7.54
N TYR A 115 -10.48 5.51 8.17
CA TYR A 115 -9.44 5.76 9.18
C TYR A 115 -8.28 4.80 9.08
N GLU A 116 -8.51 3.49 9.07
CA GLU A 116 -7.39 2.55 9.02
C GLU A 116 -6.67 2.55 7.68
N ASN A 117 -7.42 2.52 6.57
CA ASN A 117 -6.81 2.50 5.23
C ASN A 117 -6.03 3.81 4.95
N TYR A 118 -6.56 4.97 5.35
CA TYR A 118 -5.84 6.24 5.19
C TYR A 118 -4.64 6.36 6.10
N ILE A 119 -4.75 5.98 7.38
CA ILE A 119 -3.60 6.00 8.30
C ILE A 119 -2.50 5.09 7.77
N MET A 120 -2.86 3.91 7.24
CA MET A 120 -1.91 3.01 6.61
C MET A 120 -1.22 3.64 5.43
N VAL A 121 -1.98 4.15 4.46
CA VAL A 121 -1.42 4.83 3.28
C VAL A 121 -0.52 5.99 3.70
N TRP A 122 -0.90 6.79 4.71
CA TRP A 122 -0.07 7.88 5.20
C TRP A 122 1.24 7.39 5.83
N ILE A 123 1.19 6.35 6.67
CA ILE A 123 2.38 5.76 7.28
C ILE A 123 3.30 5.17 6.20
N MET A 124 2.72 4.55 5.18
CA MET A 124 3.43 3.95 4.05
C MET A 124 4.09 5.01 3.18
N ASP A 125 3.35 6.04 2.80
CA ASP A 125 3.85 7.16 1.98
C ASP A 125 4.89 7.98 2.76
N LEU A 126 4.71 8.17 4.06
CA LEU A 126 5.72 8.80 4.91
C LEU A 126 7.04 8.02 4.93
N LEU A 127 6.98 6.68 4.97
CA LEU A 127 8.18 5.85 4.87
C LEU A 127 8.86 5.99 3.51
N LEU A 128 8.09 6.07 2.42
CA LEU A 128 8.61 6.34 1.07
C LEU A 128 9.27 7.73 1.00
N LEU A 129 8.63 8.76 1.54
CA LEU A 129 9.18 10.12 1.62
C LEU A 129 10.52 10.14 2.36
N TYR A 130 10.57 9.51 3.54
CA TYR A 130 11.79 9.40 4.34
C TYR A 130 12.92 8.69 3.57
N ARG A 131 12.60 7.60 2.87
CA ARG A 131 13.57 6.87 2.03
C ARG A 131 14.09 7.73 0.88
N CYS A 132 13.21 8.45 0.20
CA CYS A 132 13.60 9.32 -0.89
C CYS A 132 14.50 10.46 -0.39
N ALA A 133 14.15 11.08 0.74
CA ALA A 133 14.96 12.11 1.37
C ALA A 133 16.36 11.60 1.75
N ALA A 134 16.44 10.40 2.35
CA ALA A 134 17.71 9.78 2.71
C ALA A 134 18.59 9.45 1.48
N ILE A 135 17.99 8.96 0.39
CA ILE A 135 18.69 8.57 -0.85
C ILE A 135 19.21 9.80 -1.63
N TRP A 136 18.46 10.91 -1.60
CA TRP A 136 18.82 12.16 -2.26
C TRP A 136 19.61 13.13 -1.38
N SER A 137 20.08 12.69 -0.21
CA SER A 137 20.85 13.52 0.73
C SER A 137 20.13 14.84 1.08
N PHE A 138 18.80 14.78 1.26
CA PHE A 138 17.94 15.92 1.57
C PHE A 138 17.92 17.04 0.51
N ASN A 139 18.02 16.69 -0.78
CA ASN A 139 17.86 17.68 -1.86
C ASN A 139 16.48 18.35 -1.80
N ILE A 140 16.48 19.67 -1.61
CA ILE A 140 15.29 20.51 -1.39
C ILE A 140 14.29 20.39 -2.55
N PHE A 141 14.75 20.30 -3.81
CA PHE A 141 13.84 20.22 -4.96
C PHE A 141 13.06 18.89 -4.98
N VAL A 142 13.72 17.78 -4.66
CA VAL A 142 13.12 16.45 -4.66
C VAL A 142 12.24 16.25 -3.42
N MET A 143 12.68 16.77 -2.27
CA MET A 143 11.86 16.78 -1.07
C MET A 143 10.65 17.70 -1.19
N GLY A 144 10.79 18.84 -1.88
CA GLY A 144 9.69 19.75 -2.16
C GLY A 144 8.61 19.08 -3.00
N SER A 145 8.99 18.41 -4.09
CA SER A 145 8.01 17.73 -4.95
C SER A 145 7.31 16.55 -4.25
N MET A 146 8.07 15.66 -3.60
CA MET A 146 7.49 14.54 -2.84
C MET A 146 6.70 15.01 -1.62
N GLY A 147 7.18 16.04 -0.93
CA GLY A 147 6.52 16.63 0.24
C GLY A 147 5.20 17.29 -0.12
N CYS A 148 5.16 18.06 -1.22
CA CYS A 148 3.91 18.65 -1.73
C CYS A 148 2.90 17.57 -2.12
N ALA A 149 3.34 16.51 -2.80
CA ALA A 149 2.45 15.40 -3.17
C ALA A 149 1.93 14.66 -1.93
N TYR A 150 2.77 14.42 -0.92
CA TYR A 150 2.37 13.82 0.35
C TYR A 150 1.35 14.70 1.10
N LEU A 151 1.58 16.01 1.18
CA LEU A 151 0.64 16.95 1.80
C LEU A 151 -0.70 16.98 1.06
N ALA A 152 -0.70 16.84 -0.26
CA ALA A 152 -1.93 16.72 -1.05
C ALA A 152 -2.70 15.43 -0.71
N ILE A 153 -2.02 14.30 -0.54
CA ILE A 153 -2.63 13.02 -0.14
C ILE A 153 -3.22 13.10 1.28
N VAL A 154 -2.49 13.68 2.23
CA VAL A 154 -2.96 13.86 3.62
C VAL A 154 -4.10 14.89 3.70
N GLY A 155 -4.03 15.95 2.89
CA GLY A 155 -5.01 17.04 2.87
C GLY A 155 -6.33 16.70 2.16
N ALA A 156 -6.32 15.75 1.21
CA ALA A 156 -7.50 15.32 0.47
C ALA A 156 -8.68 14.89 1.38
N PRO A 157 -8.52 13.94 2.32
CA PRO A 157 -9.62 13.52 3.19
C PRO A 157 -10.07 14.58 4.21
N VAL A 158 -9.27 15.64 4.44
CA VAL A 158 -9.66 16.77 5.30
C VAL A 158 -10.57 17.75 4.56
N HIS A 159 -10.32 17.98 3.26
CA HIS A 159 -11.10 18.89 2.42
C HIS A 159 -12.42 18.26 1.92
N GLY A 160 -12.53 16.93 1.88
CA GLY A 160 -13.78 16.22 1.57
C GLY A 160 -14.86 16.29 2.68
N ARG A 161 -14.64 17.08 3.74
CA ARG A 161 -15.55 17.24 4.88
C ARG A 161 -16.28 18.60 4.83
N ASP A 162 -17.08 18.85 3.81
CA ASP A 162 -18.06 19.93 3.87
C ASP A 162 -19.25 19.56 4.79
N ALA A 163 -19.85 20.59 5.38
CA ALA A 163 -20.50 20.55 6.69
C ALA A 163 -22.01 20.23 6.71
N GLU A 164 -22.62 19.70 5.64
CA GLU A 164 -24.10 19.55 5.63
C GLU A 164 -24.63 18.17 5.21
N ASN A 165 -23.80 17.27 4.70
CA ASN A 165 -24.16 15.87 4.56
C ASN A 165 -22.88 15.05 4.71
N HIS A 166 -22.86 14.10 5.64
CA HIS A 166 -21.71 13.25 5.96
C HIS A 166 -21.35 12.23 4.84
N THR A 167 -21.47 12.65 3.58
CA THR A 167 -21.43 11.81 2.38
C THR A 167 -20.89 12.58 1.16
N ILE A 168 -19.77 13.28 1.28
CA ILE A 168 -19.20 14.08 0.16
C ILE A 168 -18.09 13.34 -0.60
N PHE A 169 -17.55 12.25 -0.04
CA PHE A 169 -16.67 11.32 -0.78
C PHE A 169 -17.40 10.58 -1.92
N PHE A 170 -18.73 10.75 -2.03
CA PHE A 170 -19.63 10.01 -2.91
C PHE A 170 -19.75 10.58 -4.33
N LYS A 171 -18.86 11.49 -4.73
CA LYS A 171 -18.62 11.73 -6.16
C LYS A 171 -17.48 10.82 -6.60
N SER A 172 -17.79 9.85 -7.47
CA SER A 172 -16.82 8.95 -8.15
C SER A 172 -15.51 9.67 -8.53
N ASN A 173 -15.60 10.93 -8.97
CA ASN A 173 -14.47 11.78 -9.34
C ASN A 173 -13.48 12.12 -8.20
N PHE A 174 -13.93 12.23 -6.94
CA PHE A 174 -13.05 12.56 -5.81
C PHE A 174 -12.21 11.35 -5.37
N GLN A 175 -12.84 10.17 -5.28
CA GLN A 175 -12.14 8.92 -5.01
C GLN A 175 -11.16 8.57 -6.14
N LEU A 176 -11.56 8.77 -7.39
CA LEU A 176 -10.68 8.70 -8.56
C LEU A 176 -9.47 9.63 -8.41
N GLY A 177 -9.70 10.89 -8.02
CA GLY A 177 -8.63 11.87 -7.83
C GLY A 177 -7.65 11.45 -6.74
N PHE A 178 -8.14 10.97 -5.60
CA PHE A 178 -7.30 10.47 -4.52
C PHE A 178 -6.47 9.26 -4.96
N LEU A 179 -7.10 8.30 -5.64
CA LEU A 179 -6.44 7.11 -6.13
C LEU A 179 -5.35 7.45 -7.17
N ALA A 180 -5.68 8.29 -8.14
CA ALA A 180 -4.74 8.74 -9.15
C ALA A 180 -3.57 9.51 -8.54
N LEU A 181 -3.81 10.28 -7.47
CA LEU A 181 -2.76 10.99 -6.74
C LEU A 181 -1.83 10.01 -6.00
N SER A 182 -2.38 8.99 -5.33
CA SER A 182 -1.59 7.94 -4.68
C SER A 182 -0.76 7.13 -5.69
N CYS A 183 -1.35 6.83 -6.85
CA CYS A 183 -0.65 6.20 -7.97
C CYS A 183 0.52 7.05 -8.48
N ALA A 184 0.26 8.33 -8.76
CA ALA A 184 1.26 9.28 -9.20
C ALA A 184 2.38 9.43 -8.16
N TYR A 185 2.06 9.40 -6.87
CA TYR A 185 3.04 9.47 -5.78
C TYR A 185 4.00 8.27 -5.78
N ASN A 186 3.46 7.04 -5.88
CA ASN A 186 4.27 5.83 -5.94
C ASN A 186 5.13 5.76 -7.22
N LEU A 187 4.60 6.22 -8.37
CA LEU A 187 5.36 6.33 -9.62
C LEU A 187 6.50 7.36 -9.49
N LEU A 188 6.21 8.53 -8.90
CA LEU A 188 7.18 9.59 -8.68
C LEU A 188 8.30 9.12 -7.73
N PHE A 189 7.96 8.42 -6.65
CA PHE A 189 8.94 7.79 -5.76
C PHE A 189 9.84 6.81 -6.51
N THR A 190 9.23 5.90 -7.29
CA THR A 190 9.95 4.84 -8.00
C THR A 190 10.92 5.42 -9.03
N THR A 191 10.48 6.41 -9.80
CA THR A 191 11.30 7.08 -10.82
C THR A 191 12.47 7.83 -10.18
N LEU A 192 12.24 8.58 -9.10
CA LEU A 192 13.30 9.30 -8.37
C LEU A 192 14.35 8.39 -7.75
N VAL A 193 13.91 7.29 -7.13
CA VAL A 193 14.84 6.31 -6.53
C VAL A 193 15.63 5.60 -7.61
N THR A 194 14.97 5.13 -8.67
CA THR A 194 15.63 4.45 -9.79
C THR A 194 16.65 5.36 -10.48
N ALA A 195 16.27 6.62 -10.77
CA ALA A 195 17.15 7.59 -11.39
C ALA A 195 18.41 7.85 -10.54
N ARG A 196 18.25 8.08 -9.22
CA ARG A 196 19.39 8.32 -8.32
C ARG A 196 20.31 7.11 -8.23
N LEU A 197 19.75 5.91 -8.20
CA LEU A 197 20.52 4.68 -8.11
C LEU A 197 21.31 4.42 -9.41
N LEU A 198 20.73 4.75 -10.57
CA LEU A 198 21.44 4.73 -11.86
C LEU A 198 22.54 5.78 -11.94
N ILE A 199 22.31 7.00 -11.44
CA ILE A 199 23.34 8.05 -11.35
C ILE A 199 24.49 7.59 -10.46
N ALA A 200 24.19 7.06 -9.26
CA ALA A 200 25.20 6.54 -8.34
C ALA A 200 25.98 5.38 -8.97
N ARG A 201 25.30 4.46 -9.67
CA ARG A 201 25.94 3.39 -10.44
C ARG A 201 26.88 3.95 -11.50
N ASN A 202 26.45 4.94 -12.28
CA ASN A 202 27.27 5.53 -13.34
C ASN A 202 28.51 6.20 -12.75
N GLN A 203 28.38 6.92 -11.63
CA GLN A 203 29.51 7.52 -10.92
C GLN A 203 30.49 6.47 -10.38
N ILE A 204 30.00 5.42 -9.72
CA ILE A 204 30.85 4.34 -9.19
C ILE A 204 31.53 3.55 -10.32
N THR A 205 30.80 3.28 -11.41
CA THR A 205 31.37 2.56 -12.56
C THR A 205 32.48 3.38 -13.23
N LEU A 206 32.30 4.70 -13.30
CA LEU A 206 33.25 5.63 -13.91
C LEU A 206 34.49 5.84 -13.02
N LEU A 207 34.36 5.76 -11.68
CA LEU A 207 35.45 6.01 -10.73
C LEU A 207 36.18 4.74 -10.23
N LEU A 208 35.49 3.60 -10.05
CA LEU A 208 36.03 2.39 -9.39
C LEU A 208 35.98 1.11 -10.28
N GLY A 209 35.51 1.23 -11.52
CA GLY A 209 35.38 0.11 -12.46
C GLY A 209 34.18 -0.81 -12.21
N ALA A 210 33.83 -1.63 -13.20
CA ALA A 210 32.58 -2.41 -13.25
C ALA A 210 32.43 -3.47 -12.12
N GLY A 211 33.53 -3.86 -11.47
CA GLY A 211 33.53 -4.88 -10.40
C GLY A 211 32.77 -4.48 -9.14
N HIS A 212 32.83 -3.20 -8.75
CA HIS A 212 32.20 -2.68 -7.52
C HIS A 212 30.75 -2.21 -7.72
N ALA A 213 30.25 -2.18 -8.96
CA ALA A 213 28.89 -1.74 -9.29
C ALA A 213 27.83 -2.86 -9.20
N LYS A 214 28.24 -4.14 -9.15
CA LYS A 214 27.35 -5.31 -9.10
C LYS A 214 26.30 -5.30 -7.97
N PRO A 215 26.63 -4.97 -6.71
CA PRO A 215 25.62 -4.96 -5.64
C PRO A 215 24.57 -3.86 -5.84
N TYR A 216 24.94 -2.71 -6.42
CA TYR A 216 23.99 -1.64 -6.75
C TYR A 216 23.07 -2.04 -7.90
N ALA A 217 23.57 -2.74 -8.91
CA ALA A 217 22.74 -3.23 -10.02
C ALA A 217 21.67 -4.23 -9.55
N SER A 218 22.02 -5.16 -8.65
CA SER A 218 21.02 -6.08 -8.08
C SER A 218 19.99 -5.34 -7.22
N LEU A 219 20.41 -4.31 -6.48
CA LEU A 219 19.49 -3.51 -5.66
C LEU A 219 18.51 -2.70 -6.53
N THR A 220 19.00 -2.07 -7.61
CA THR A 220 18.17 -1.34 -8.58
C THR A 220 17.19 -2.28 -9.27
N ALA A 221 17.65 -3.44 -9.72
CA ALA A 221 16.80 -4.41 -10.40
C ALA A 221 15.64 -4.86 -9.51
N THR A 222 15.90 -5.19 -8.24
CA THR A 222 14.84 -5.62 -7.32
C THR A 222 13.86 -4.48 -6.96
N LEU A 223 14.35 -3.25 -6.82
CA LEU A 223 13.49 -2.08 -6.60
C LEU A 223 12.55 -1.85 -7.79
N VAL A 224 13.10 -1.90 -9.00
CA VAL A 224 12.32 -1.76 -10.24
C VAL A 224 11.32 -2.90 -10.40
N GLU A 225 11.72 -4.14 -10.10
CA GLU A 225 10.84 -5.31 -10.17
C GLU A 225 9.66 -5.23 -9.18
N SER A 226 9.93 -4.83 -7.94
CA SER A 226 8.87 -4.68 -6.92
C SER A 226 7.92 -3.52 -7.25
N ALA A 227 8.47 -2.44 -7.80
CA ALA A 227 7.69 -1.25 -8.15
C ALA A 227 6.92 -1.39 -9.47
N SER A 228 7.45 -2.13 -10.45
CA SER A 228 6.75 -2.40 -11.70
C SER A 228 5.52 -3.29 -11.48
N LEU A 229 5.64 -4.30 -10.61
CA LEU A 229 4.50 -5.12 -10.20
C LEU A 229 3.40 -4.25 -9.60
N TYR A 230 3.72 -3.41 -8.61
CA TYR A 230 2.75 -2.49 -8.00
C TYR A 230 2.11 -1.56 -9.03
N PHE A 231 2.93 -0.93 -9.90
CA PHE A 231 2.44 0.02 -10.90
C PHE A 231 1.46 -0.62 -11.89
N VAL A 232 1.68 -1.87 -12.30
CA VAL A 232 0.76 -2.58 -13.20
C VAL A 232 -0.60 -2.81 -12.53
N PHE A 233 -0.61 -3.24 -11.28
CA PHE A 233 -1.86 -3.45 -10.53
C PHE A 233 -2.61 -2.13 -10.28
N ASP A 234 -1.88 -1.09 -9.90
CA ASP A 234 -2.44 0.23 -9.62
C ASP A 234 -2.98 0.92 -10.89
N LEU A 235 -2.27 0.79 -12.02
CA LEU A 235 -2.76 1.26 -13.33
C LEU A 235 -4.03 0.52 -13.76
N LEU A 236 -4.05 -0.81 -13.60
CA LEU A 236 -5.23 -1.62 -13.90
C LEU A 236 -6.41 -1.19 -13.00
N PHE A 237 -6.14 -0.86 -11.74
CA PHE A 237 -7.13 -0.37 -10.82
C PHE A 237 -7.68 1.02 -11.22
N VAL A 238 -6.82 1.98 -11.56
CA VAL A 238 -7.25 3.31 -12.06
C VAL A 238 -8.08 3.18 -13.34
N ILE A 239 -7.67 2.31 -14.28
CA ILE A 239 -8.41 2.09 -15.54
C ILE A 239 -9.78 1.48 -15.27
N THR A 240 -9.84 0.43 -14.44
CA THR A 240 -11.11 -0.25 -14.12
C THR A 240 -12.07 0.66 -13.37
N PHE A 241 -11.56 1.52 -12.48
CA PHE A 241 -12.34 2.54 -11.79
C PHE A 241 -12.81 3.65 -12.75
N ALA A 242 -11.94 4.16 -13.63
CA ALA A 242 -12.29 5.19 -14.60
C ALA A 242 -13.40 4.72 -15.57
N LEU A 243 -13.36 3.45 -15.95
CA LEU A 243 -14.37 2.82 -16.80
C LEU A 243 -15.68 2.51 -16.05
N HIS A 244 -15.79 2.84 -14.76
CA HIS A 244 -16.93 2.48 -13.89
C HIS A 244 -17.28 0.99 -13.99
N SER A 245 -16.24 0.17 -14.22
CA SER A 245 -16.42 -1.26 -14.41
C SER A 245 -16.63 -1.89 -13.05
N LYS A 246 -17.56 -2.83 -12.98
CA LYS A 246 -17.91 -3.53 -11.74
C LYS A 246 -16.70 -4.31 -11.13
N ILE A 247 -15.63 -4.51 -11.92
CA ILE A 247 -14.33 -5.06 -11.51
C ILE A 247 -13.66 -4.21 -10.41
N GLN A 248 -13.99 -2.91 -10.29
CA GLN A 248 -13.42 -2.04 -9.27
C GLN A 248 -13.59 -2.57 -7.83
N ASN A 249 -14.72 -3.24 -7.55
CA ASN A 249 -15.03 -3.75 -6.22
C ASN A 249 -14.20 -4.97 -5.83
N LEU A 250 -13.65 -5.69 -6.81
CA LEU A 250 -12.71 -6.79 -6.56
C LEU A 250 -11.35 -6.24 -6.13
N ILE A 251 -10.86 -5.21 -6.81
CA ILE A 251 -9.47 -4.75 -6.69
C ILE A 251 -9.30 -3.69 -5.60
N LEU A 252 -10.36 -2.93 -5.26
CA LEU A 252 -10.33 -1.89 -4.23
C LEU A 252 -9.84 -2.42 -2.88
N LEU A 253 -10.30 -3.61 -2.50
CA LEU A 253 -9.97 -4.21 -1.20
C LEU A 253 -8.50 -4.64 -1.10
N GLU A 254 -7.91 -5.01 -2.22
CA GLU A 254 -6.56 -5.59 -2.27
C GLU A 254 -5.47 -4.55 -2.42
N ASN A 255 -5.78 -3.36 -2.97
CA ASN A 255 -4.77 -2.38 -3.37
C ASN A 255 -3.84 -1.97 -2.22
N CYS A 256 -4.38 -1.79 -1.01
CA CYS A 256 -3.60 -1.43 0.17
C CYS A 256 -2.60 -2.53 0.56
N PHE A 257 -3.03 -3.79 0.54
CA PHE A 257 -2.16 -4.92 0.87
C PHE A 257 -1.08 -5.14 -0.20
N ILE A 258 -1.38 -4.93 -1.48
CA ILE A 258 -0.39 -5.02 -2.56
C ILE A 258 0.71 -3.96 -2.35
N GLN A 259 0.34 -2.71 -2.01
CA GLN A 259 1.29 -1.66 -1.66
C GLN A 259 2.15 -2.07 -0.44
N ALA A 260 1.53 -2.69 0.57
CA ALA A 260 2.20 -3.11 1.79
C ALA A 260 3.21 -4.24 1.54
N ILE A 261 2.81 -5.22 0.72
CA ILE A 261 3.65 -6.33 0.29
C ILE A 261 4.88 -5.81 -0.44
N ALA A 262 4.71 -4.88 -1.40
CA ALA A 262 5.84 -4.29 -2.12
C ALA A 262 6.85 -3.62 -1.18
N GLN A 263 6.37 -2.86 -0.18
CA GLN A 263 7.23 -2.21 0.79
C GLN A 263 7.97 -3.21 1.70
N LEU A 264 7.31 -4.28 2.12
CA LEU A 264 7.91 -5.36 2.91
C LEU A 264 8.97 -6.14 2.13
N LEU A 265 8.74 -6.44 0.85
CA LEU A 265 9.72 -7.12 -0.01
C LEU A 265 11.01 -6.30 -0.14
N ILE A 266 10.90 -4.98 -0.29
CA ILE A 266 12.06 -4.07 -0.32
C ILE A 266 12.81 -4.12 1.02
N ILE A 267 12.10 -4.10 2.17
CA ILE A 267 12.73 -4.20 3.50
C ILE A 267 13.48 -5.53 3.64
N LEU A 268 12.82 -6.64 3.31
CA LEU A 268 13.37 -7.99 3.41
C LEU A 268 14.64 -8.13 2.56
N ARG A 269 14.62 -7.60 1.33
CA ARG A 269 15.77 -7.65 0.43
C ARG A 269 16.95 -6.83 0.94
N VAL A 270 16.71 -5.62 1.45
CA VAL A 270 17.77 -4.78 2.03
C VAL A 270 18.37 -5.44 3.27
N ALA A 271 17.55 -6.07 4.10
CA ALA A 271 18.03 -6.82 5.27
C ALA A 271 18.91 -8.02 4.84
N LYS A 272 18.44 -8.85 3.90
CA LYS A 272 19.18 -10.01 3.38
C LYS A 272 20.44 -9.63 2.59
N GLY A 273 20.40 -8.56 1.79
CA GLY A 273 21.55 -8.07 1.03
C GLY A 273 22.69 -7.59 1.92
N LYS A 274 22.38 -6.98 3.07
CA LYS A 274 23.38 -6.61 4.08
C LYS A 274 23.98 -7.84 4.78
N GLN A 275 23.17 -8.87 5.03
CA GLN A 275 23.65 -10.14 5.59
C GLN A 275 24.61 -10.84 4.61
N LEU A 276 24.27 -10.95 3.33
CA LEU A 276 25.12 -11.62 2.32
C LEU A 276 26.49 -10.95 2.18
N ASN A 277 26.53 -9.61 2.09
CA ASN A 277 27.80 -8.87 2.04
C ASN A 277 28.66 -9.08 3.30
N SER A 278 28.02 -9.26 4.47
CA SER A 278 28.75 -9.52 5.72
C SER A 278 29.36 -10.93 5.78
N THR A 279 28.74 -11.91 5.13
CA THR A 279 29.24 -13.30 5.05
C THR A 279 30.36 -13.46 4.04
N ILE A 280 30.34 -12.72 2.93
CA ILE A 280 31.42 -12.79 1.92
C ILE A 280 32.71 -12.11 2.44
N MET A 281 32.60 -11.18 3.39
CA MET A 281 33.73 -10.54 4.08
C MET A 281 34.22 -11.32 5.33
N SER A 282 33.74 -12.56 5.55
CA SER A 282 34.21 -13.47 6.61
C SER A 282 35.12 -14.53 6.06
#